data_AF-A0A0B7I9M4-F1
#
_entry.id   AF-A0A0B7I9M4-F1
#
_cell.length_a   1.000
_cell.length_b   1.000
_cell.length_c   1.000
_cell.angle_alpha   90.00
_cell.angle_beta   90.00
_cell.angle_gamma   90.00
#
_symmetry.space_group_name_H-M   'P 1'
#
loop_
_entity.id
_entity.type
_entity.pdbx_description
1 polymer ?
#
loop_
_entity_poly.entity_id
_entity_poly.type
_entity_poly.pdbx_seq_one_letter_code
_entity_poly.pdbx_strand_id
1 'polypeptide(L)'
;MCSHIEATLKEEQDVFSVVNQLHPTPAVCGFPYEKAFEYIAQNEGYDREFYTGYCGMISNIAENILDFYVNLRCMKITAERISVYVGGGIVSQSDPESEWQETQNKARTMLSVI
;
A
#
# COMPACT_ATOMS: atom_id res chain seq x y z
N MET A 1 -10.24 -7.55 -8.53
CA MET A 1 -10.74 -6.55 -9.50
C MET A 1 -9.70 -5.44 -9.58
N CYS A 2 -9.41 -4.91 -10.77
CA CYS A 2 -8.47 -3.80 -10.97
C CYS A 2 -9.11 -2.80 -11.93
N SER A 3 -8.94 -1.50 -11.68
CA SER A 3 -9.39 -0.43 -12.56
C SER A 3 -8.19 0.41 -12.95
N HIS A 4 -8.06 0.68 -14.24
CA HIS A 4 -6.98 1.48 -14.80
C HIS A 4 -7.43 2.94 -14.94
N ILE A 5 -6.58 3.88 -14.53
CA ILE A 5 -6.85 5.32 -14.58
C ILE A 5 -5.62 6.00 -15.18
N GLU A 6 -5.86 6.86 -16.18
CA GLU A 6 -4.83 7.63 -16.87
C GLU A 6 -5.19 9.11 -16.89
N ALA A 7 -4.17 9.97 -16.82
CA ALA A 7 -4.30 11.42 -16.94
C ALA A 7 -3.01 12.02 -17.48
N THR A 8 -3.11 13.21 -18.07
CA THR A 8 -1.96 13.99 -18.54
C THR A 8 -1.54 14.99 -17.47
N LEU A 9 -0.24 15.04 -17.16
CA LEU A 9 0.32 16.04 -16.26
C LEU A 9 0.21 17.44 -16.88
N LYS A 10 -0.21 18.43 -16.09
CA LYS A 10 -0.21 19.83 -16.55
C LYS A 10 1.22 20.34 -16.68
N GLU A 11 1.46 21.25 -17.62
CA GLU A 11 2.75 21.92 -17.78
C GLU A 11 3.23 22.52 -16.45
N GLU A 12 4.55 22.47 -16.21
CA GLU A 12 5.25 22.99 -15.01
C GLU A 12 5.06 22.22 -13.68
N GLN A 13 4.37 21.07 -13.67
CA GLN A 13 4.30 20.27 -12.44
C GLN A 13 5.47 19.29 -12.30
N ASP A 14 6.06 19.27 -11.11
CA ASP A 14 7.00 18.23 -10.68
C ASP A 14 6.24 16.90 -10.50
N VAL A 15 6.73 15.84 -11.14
CA VAL A 15 6.12 14.51 -11.09
C VAL A 15 6.07 13.96 -9.66
N PHE A 16 7.03 14.29 -8.80
CA PHE A 16 7.01 13.85 -7.40
C PHE A 16 5.90 14.50 -6.58
N SER A 17 5.47 15.72 -6.93
CA SER A 17 4.30 16.35 -6.31
C SER A 17 3.04 15.53 -6.51
N VAL A 18 2.86 14.96 -7.71
CA VAL A 18 1.72 14.09 -8.01
C VAL A 18 1.83 12.76 -7.27
N VAL A 19 3.00 12.13 -7.28
CA VAL A 19 3.23 10.87 -6.55
C VAL A 19 2.91 11.04 -5.06
N ASN A 20 3.37 12.14 -4.44
CA ASN A 20 3.11 12.44 -3.04
C ASN A 20 1.62 12.71 -2.75
N GLN A 21 0.85 13.23 -3.71
CA GLN A 21 -0.60 13.43 -3.54
C GLN A 21 -1.40 12.14 -3.72
N LEU A 22 -0.90 11.20 -4.53
CA LEU A 22 -1.55 9.90 -4.76
C LEU A 22 -1.25 8.88 -3.66
N HIS A 23 -0.24 9.13 -2.84
CA HIS A 23 0.15 8.29 -1.72
C HIS A 23 -0.31 8.87 -0.37
N PRO A 24 -0.76 8.03 0.58
CA PRO A 24 -1.18 6.63 0.45
C PRO A 24 -2.40 6.47 -0.45
N THR A 25 -2.42 5.39 -1.24
CA THR A 25 -3.54 5.15 -2.15
C THR A 25 -4.81 4.81 -1.36
N PRO A 26 -6.00 5.20 -1.85
CA PRO A 26 -7.27 4.81 -1.21
C PRO A 26 -7.45 3.30 -1.10
N ALA A 27 -6.79 2.52 -1.97
CA ALA A 27 -6.84 1.06 -1.93
C ALA A 27 -6.18 0.45 -0.68
N VAL A 28 -5.24 1.15 -0.04
CA VAL A 28 -4.54 0.67 1.17
C VAL A 28 -4.91 1.44 2.44
N CYS A 29 -5.36 2.68 2.29
CA CYS A 29 -5.77 3.54 3.41
C CYS A 29 -7.28 3.48 3.65
N GLY A 30 -8.08 3.39 2.59
CA GLY A 30 -9.55 3.50 2.63
C GLY A 30 -10.06 4.89 2.26
N PHE A 31 -11.37 5.10 2.43
CA PHE A 31 -12.06 6.36 2.15
C PHE A 31 -13.18 6.60 3.17
N PRO A 32 -13.40 7.83 3.68
CA PRO A 32 -12.63 9.06 3.45
C PRO A 32 -11.20 8.98 4.02
N TYR A 33 -10.23 9.53 3.28
CA TYR A 33 -8.79 9.35 3.54
C TYR A 33 -8.37 9.67 4.98
N GLU A 34 -8.65 10.89 5.47
CA GLU A 34 -8.18 11.34 6.79
C GLU A 34 -8.70 10.43 7.92
N LYS A 35 -10.00 10.11 7.90
CA LYS A 35 -10.62 9.25 8.90
C LYS A 35 -10.06 7.83 8.89
N ALA A 36 -9.83 7.30 7.69
CA ALA A 36 -9.32 5.95 7.53
C ALA A 36 -7.85 5.86 7.96
N PHE A 37 -7.04 6.87 7.61
CA PHE A 37 -5.65 7.00 8.02
C PHE A 37 -5.52 7.08 9.54
N GLU A 38 -6.30 7.96 10.18
CA GLU A 38 -6.33 8.09 11.65
C GLU A 38 -6.75 6.79 12.33
N TYR A 39 -7.79 6.13 11.82
CA TYR A 39 -8.25 4.85 12.36
C TYR A 39 -7.16 3.78 12.29
N ILE A 40 -6.48 3.64 11.15
CA ILE A 40 -5.37 2.71 10.98
C ILE A 40 -4.26 3.02 12.00
N ALA A 41 -3.82 4.27 12.07
CA ALA A 41 -2.74 4.69 12.96
C ALA A 41 -3.06 4.44 14.44
N GLN A 42 -4.33 4.55 14.84
CA GLN A 42 -4.77 4.31 16.21
C GLN A 42 -4.94 2.83 16.58
N ASN A 43 -5.24 1.95 15.60
CA ASN A 43 -5.67 0.58 15.89
C ASN A 43 -4.62 -0.50 15.58
N GLU A 44 -3.64 -0.26 14.70
CA GLU A 44 -2.68 -1.30 14.32
C GLU A 44 -1.60 -1.55 15.39
N GLY A 45 -1.23 -0.54 16.17
CA GLY A 45 -0.28 -0.69 17.28
C GLY A 45 1.17 -0.96 16.86
N TYR A 46 1.52 -0.79 15.58
CA TYR A 46 2.89 -0.87 15.07
C TYR A 46 3.10 0.16 13.95
N ASP A 47 4.37 0.50 13.68
CA ASP A 47 4.74 1.33 12.52
C ASP A 47 4.79 0.45 11.27
N ARG A 48 4.02 0.82 10.23
CA ARG A 48 4.00 0.11 8.96
C ARG A 48 5.35 0.18 8.23
N GLU A 49 6.21 1.15 8.55
CA GLU A 49 7.51 1.36 7.89
C GLU A 49 7.36 1.38 6.35
N PHE A 50 7.91 0.39 5.63
CA PHE A 50 7.79 0.29 4.18
C PHE A 50 6.48 -0.37 3.70
N TYR A 51 5.69 -0.99 4.59
CA TYR A 51 4.43 -1.63 4.22
C TYR A 51 3.40 -0.58 3.81
N THR A 52 2.72 -0.80 2.68
CA THR A 52 1.78 0.16 2.04
C THR A 52 2.41 1.45 1.52
N GLY A 53 3.73 1.62 1.67
CA GLY A 53 4.54 2.63 0.99
C GLY A 53 4.60 2.41 -0.52
N TYR A 54 5.35 3.25 -1.24
CA TYR A 54 5.66 3.03 -2.66
C TYR A 54 7.17 2.94 -2.89
N CYS A 55 7.57 2.18 -3.89
CA CYS A 55 8.94 2.10 -4.36
C CYS A 55 8.98 1.78 -5.86
N GLY A 56 10.13 1.97 -6.50
CA GLY A 56 10.26 1.74 -7.93
C GLY A 56 11.40 2.51 -8.56
N MET A 57 11.37 2.60 -9.88
CA MET A 57 12.50 3.05 -10.69
C MET A 57 12.20 4.39 -11.32
N ILE A 58 13.20 5.26 -11.31
CA ILE A 58 13.18 6.51 -12.05
C ILE A 58 14.08 6.31 -13.27
N SER A 59 13.47 6.15 -14.44
CA SER A 59 14.19 5.87 -15.68
C SER A 59 14.83 7.14 -16.23
N ASN A 60 14.11 8.26 -16.19
CA ASN A 60 14.62 9.57 -16.58
C ASN A 60 13.90 10.69 -15.83
N ILE A 61 14.63 11.38 -14.94
CA ILE A 61 14.07 12.50 -14.16
C ILE A 61 13.72 13.68 -15.07
N ALA A 62 14.56 14.00 -16.08
CA ALA A 62 14.36 15.17 -16.93
C ALA A 62 13.12 15.05 -17.82
N GLU A 63 12.71 13.82 -18.15
CA GLU A 63 11.52 13.52 -18.95
C GLU A 63 10.33 13.05 -18.08
N ASN A 64 10.46 13.09 -16.76
CA ASN A 64 9.45 12.59 -15.81
C ASN A 64 9.03 11.12 -16.04
N ILE A 65 9.96 10.28 -16.49
CA ILE A 65 9.70 8.85 -16.72
C ILE A 65 10.05 8.07 -15.46
N LEU A 66 9.02 7.64 -14.74
CA LEU A 66 9.12 6.86 -13.50
C LEU A 66 8.03 5.80 -13.42
N ASP A 67 8.35 4.71 -12.72
CA ASP A 67 7.45 3.59 -12.47
C ASP A 67 7.52 3.24 -10.98
N PHE A 68 6.44 3.55 -10.25
CA PHE A 68 6.29 3.22 -8.84
C PHE A 68 5.18 2.20 -8.62
N TYR A 69 5.39 1.32 -7.65
CA TYR A 69 4.44 0.32 -7.20
C TYR A 69 4.26 0.43 -5.68
N VAL A 70 3.06 0.09 -5.22
CA VAL A 70 2.77 0.04 -3.78
C VAL A 70 3.37 -1.24 -3.21
N ASN A 71 4.13 -1.11 -2.13
CA ASN A 71 4.80 -2.21 -1.47
C ASN A 71 3.82 -3.02 -0.62
N LEU A 72 3.24 -4.03 -1.25
CA LEU A 72 2.32 -5.00 -0.65
C LEU A 72 2.94 -6.39 -0.69
N ARG A 73 2.42 -7.30 0.16
CA ARG A 73 2.92 -8.68 0.25
C ARG A 73 4.44 -8.70 0.47
N CYS A 74 4.88 -7.98 1.50
CA CYS A 74 6.29 -7.84 1.84
C CYS A 74 6.54 -8.37 3.26
N MET A 75 7.82 -8.56 3.56
CA MET A 75 8.27 -8.95 4.89
C MET A 75 9.47 -8.11 5.30
N LYS A 76 9.55 -7.76 6.59
CA LYS A 76 10.74 -7.16 7.19
C LYS A 76 11.55 -8.28 7.83
N ILE A 77 12.77 -8.46 7.33
CA ILE A 77 13.72 -9.45 7.85
C ILE A 77 14.74 -8.72 8.70
N THR A 78 14.91 -9.18 9.94
CA THR A 78 15.95 -8.73 10.87
C THR A 78 16.77 -9.93 11.32
N ALA A 79 17.88 -9.71 12.04
CA ALA A 79 18.69 -10.80 12.58
C ALA A 79 17.91 -11.70 13.57
N GLU A 80 16.87 -11.18 14.21
CA GLU A 80 16.14 -11.86 15.30
C GLU A 80 14.78 -12.41 14.87
N ARG A 81 14.14 -11.79 13.86
CA ARG A 81 12.77 -12.14 13.45
C ARG A 81 12.46 -11.72 12.02
N ILE A 82 11.43 -12.37 11.47
CA ILE A 82 10.77 -12.00 10.21
C ILE A 82 9.34 -11.54 10.53
N SER A 83 8.99 -10.32 10.12
CA SER A 83 7.63 -9.79 10.22
C SER A 83 6.98 -9.81 8.84
N VAL A 84 5.87 -10.54 8.69
CA VAL A 84 5.08 -10.59 7.44
C VAL A 84 3.93 -9.60 7.55
N TYR A 85 3.78 -8.72 6.57
CA TYR A 85 2.72 -7.72 6.55
C TYR A 85 1.59 -8.13 5.60
N VAL A 86 0.37 -8.16 6.13
CA VAL A 86 -0.87 -8.46 5.40
C VAL A 86 -2.00 -7.57 5.88
N GLY A 87 -2.96 -7.33 4.98
CA GLY A 87 -4.11 -6.48 5.26
C GLY A 87 -5.24 -6.74 4.27
N GLY A 88 -6.40 -6.16 4.58
CA GLY A 88 -7.61 -6.23 3.78
C GLY A 88 -8.42 -4.95 3.97
N GLY A 89 -9.24 -4.61 2.98
CA GLY A 89 -10.15 -3.47 3.06
C GLY A 89 -11.46 -3.90 3.70
N ILE A 90 -11.86 -3.24 4.77
CA ILE A 90 -13.12 -3.54 5.47
C ILE A 90 -14.20 -2.57 5.02
N VAL A 91 -15.36 -3.10 4.61
CA VAL A 91 -16.55 -2.32 4.28
C VAL A 91 -17.72 -2.72 5.18
N SER A 92 -18.81 -1.95 5.15
CA SER A 92 -20.00 -2.21 5.98
C SER A 92 -20.65 -3.58 5.77
N GLN A 93 -20.41 -4.20 4.61
CA GLN A 93 -20.92 -5.52 4.24
C GLN A 93 -19.90 -6.64 4.48
N SER A 94 -18.70 -6.32 4.97
CA SER A 94 -17.67 -7.31 5.27
C SER A 94 -18.10 -8.22 6.41
N ASP A 95 -17.82 -9.52 6.25
CA ASP A 95 -17.95 -10.52 7.30
C ASP A 95 -16.59 -10.71 7.99
N PRO A 96 -16.47 -10.51 9.32
CA PRO A 96 -15.19 -10.55 10.01
C PRO A 96 -14.41 -11.87 9.82
N GLU A 97 -15.11 -13.01 9.79
CA GLU A 97 -14.46 -14.31 9.61
C GLU A 97 -13.91 -14.44 8.19
N SER A 98 -14.69 -14.05 7.18
CA SER A 98 -14.25 -14.07 5.78
C SER A 98 -13.02 -13.19 5.55
N GLU A 99 -12.98 -11.98 6.13
CA GLU A 99 -11.84 -11.07 6.03
C GLU A 99 -10.59 -11.62 6.74
N TRP A 100 -10.79 -12.26 7.90
CA TRP A 100 -9.72 -12.97 8.59
C TRP A 100 -9.13 -14.07 7.72
N GLN A 101 -9.98 -14.93 7.13
CA GLN A 101 -9.52 -15.99 6.23
C GLN A 101 -8.79 -15.42 4.99
N GLU A 102 -9.25 -14.30 4.44
CA GLU A 102 -8.56 -13.63 3.33
C GLU A 102 -7.13 -13.19 3.73
N THR A 103 -6.96 -12.56 4.91
CA THR A 103 -5.64 -12.15 5.38
C THR A 103 -4.71 -13.34 5.64
N GLN A 104 -5.23 -14.44 6.20
CA GLN A 104 -4.49 -15.69 6.38
C GLN A 104 -4.04 -16.29 5.05
N ASN A 105 -4.92 -16.31 4.04
CA ASN A 105 -4.58 -16.80 2.71
C ASN A 105 -3.48 -15.96 2.04
N LYS A 106 -3.53 -14.62 2.19
CA LYS A 106 -2.46 -13.73 1.73
C LYS A 106 -1.13 -13.99 2.44
N ALA A 107 -1.17 -14.21 3.75
CA ALA A 107 0.02 -14.47 4.55
C ALA A 107 0.68 -15.79 4.14
N ARG A 108 -0.12 -16.83 3.87
CA ARG A 108 0.37 -18.16 3.46
C ARG A 108 1.29 -18.12 2.25
N THR A 109 1.01 -17.27 1.26
CA THR A 109 1.91 -17.11 0.10
C THR A 109 3.30 -16.64 0.53
N MET A 110 3.37 -15.65 1.42
CA MET A 110 4.65 -15.14 1.92
C MET A 110 5.35 -16.13 2.86
N LEU A 111 4.60 -16.84 3.68
CA LEU A 111 5.14 -17.85 4.59
C LEU A 111 5.69 -19.07 3.85
N SER A 112 5.19 -19.38 2.65
CA SER A 112 5.66 -20.53 1.86
C SER A 112 7.07 -20.38 1.28
N VAL A 113 7.65 -19.17 1.32
CA VAL A 113 9.00 -18.87 0.79
C VAL A 113 10.02 -18.61 1.90
N ILE A 114 9.65 -18.85 3.15
CA ILE A 114 10.54 -18.83 4.33
C ILE A 114 10.91 -20.28 4.65
#